data_AF-A0A7X6V942-F1
#
_entry.id   AF-A0A7X6V942-F1
#
_cell.length_a   1.000
_cell.length_b   1.000
_cell.length_c   1.000
_cell.angle_alpha   90.00
_cell.angle_beta   90.00
_cell.angle_gamma   90.00
#
_symmetry.space_group_name_H-M   'P 1'
#
loop_
_entity.id
_entity.type
_entity.pdbx_description
1 polymer ?
#
loop_
_entity_poly.entity_id
_entity_poly.type
_entity_poly.pdbx_seq_one_letter_code
_entity_poly.pdbx_strand_id
1 'polypeptide(L)'
;PTTPTTPTTPTTPTTPISGGGGGAVSAVDIHASGNGKSIDVKAQISGTAAIVSEIPASEINKANTDVISIDFSGLDKKVDEVKLPVASVKTIAESASSGLEIKLSTGTVAFDAAAVEAISEAATGKDIALNIETVDKKELSSAQKSSVEGLGNAVIVKATLTSGGKTISDFGGGSAAVTVPYAKKDAKAVVVVYYLDDSGKLTKMNATYDETTKSVTFIAPHFSEYVLAEVTALPFVDVAESAYYADAVRWAAANGITEGTDTTHFTPNGVVTRAQVVTFLWRAAGKPEPASMNSFSDVGTDAYYAKAVAWAVEQGITDGVGGDEFAPDADCTRAQIVTFLYRYDGKKAGGAVDNKFPDVKAGEYYYNAVLWAAENHITEGTSATAFSPADNCLRGQMVTFLYRYMGK
;
A
#
# COMPACT_ATOMS: atom_id res chain seq x y z
N PRO A 1 51.41 -33.81 -53.03
CA PRO A 1 50.25 -34.52 -52.43
C PRO A 1 50.46 -34.70 -50.92
N THR A 2 49.42 -34.37 -50.17
CA THR A 2 49.18 -34.68 -48.75
C THR A 2 50.16 -34.12 -47.71
N THR A 3 49.77 -32.93 -47.27
CA THR A 3 49.90 -32.33 -45.94
C THR A 3 49.69 -33.32 -44.79
N PRO A 4 50.48 -33.23 -43.70
CA PRO A 4 50.15 -33.81 -42.40
C PRO A 4 49.46 -32.78 -41.49
N THR A 5 48.45 -33.26 -40.77
CA THR A 5 47.70 -32.57 -39.71
C THR A 5 48.44 -32.59 -38.37
N THR A 6 48.41 -31.48 -37.63
CA THR A 6 48.84 -31.38 -36.22
C THR A 6 47.81 -30.53 -35.43
N PRO A 7 47.58 -30.79 -34.13
CA PRO A 7 46.36 -30.43 -33.39
C PRO A 7 46.34 -29.02 -32.80
N THR A 8 45.13 -28.64 -32.38
CA THR A 8 44.69 -27.41 -31.71
C THR A 8 45.35 -27.10 -30.37
N THR A 9 45.65 -25.82 -30.15
CA THR A 9 45.93 -25.20 -28.82
C THR A 9 45.08 -23.93 -28.66
N PRO A 10 44.56 -23.61 -27.46
CA PRO A 10 43.57 -22.55 -27.24
C PRO A 10 44.22 -21.16 -27.18
N THR A 11 43.61 -20.16 -27.80
CA THR A 11 44.02 -18.76 -27.67
C THR A 11 43.27 -18.08 -26.54
N THR A 12 44.05 -17.71 -25.51
CA THR A 12 43.72 -16.79 -24.42
C THR A 12 43.20 -15.44 -24.94
N PRO A 13 42.17 -14.83 -24.33
CA PRO A 13 41.81 -13.45 -24.62
C PRO A 13 42.87 -12.49 -24.08
N THR A 14 43.44 -11.70 -24.98
CA THR A 14 44.35 -10.58 -24.69
C THR A 14 43.62 -9.45 -23.99
N THR A 15 44.15 -9.02 -22.85
CA THR A 15 43.83 -7.75 -22.18
C THR A 15 44.27 -6.55 -23.03
N PRO A 16 43.46 -5.49 -23.19
CA PRO A 16 43.97 -4.18 -23.53
C PRO A 16 44.27 -3.35 -22.28
N ILE A 17 45.33 -2.57 -22.42
CA ILE A 17 46.06 -1.77 -21.45
C ILE A 17 45.27 -0.52 -21.00
N SER A 18 45.49 -0.13 -19.75
CA SER A 18 45.02 1.08 -19.07
C SER A 18 45.53 2.38 -19.73
N GLY A 19 44.65 3.36 -19.88
CA GLY A 19 45.01 4.77 -20.08
C GLY A 19 43.82 5.72 -19.88
N GLY A 20 43.91 6.60 -18.87
CA GLY A 20 43.07 7.80 -18.72
C GLY A 20 41.97 7.73 -17.65
N GLY A 21 42.17 8.44 -16.53
CA GLY A 21 41.24 8.48 -15.41
C GLY A 21 39.87 9.06 -15.75
N GLY A 22 38.84 8.23 -15.65
CA GLY A 22 37.42 8.57 -15.57
C GLY A 22 36.76 7.47 -14.74
N GLY A 23 36.02 7.86 -13.70
CA GLY A 23 35.43 6.92 -12.73
C GLY A 23 34.65 5.79 -13.42
N ALA A 24 34.75 4.58 -12.85
CA ALA A 24 34.23 3.36 -13.46
C ALA A 24 32.73 3.46 -13.77
N VAL A 25 32.41 3.48 -15.07
CA VAL A 25 31.05 3.33 -15.60
C VAL A 25 30.83 1.83 -15.82
N SER A 26 30.02 1.19 -14.97
CA SER A 26 29.65 -0.22 -15.17
C SER A 26 28.33 -0.29 -15.92
N ALA A 27 28.31 -0.92 -17.10
CA ALA A 27 27.07 -1.27 -17.78
C ALA A 27 26.44 -2.49 -17.09
N VAL A 28 25.14 -2.42 -16.81
CA VAL A 28 24.34 -3.49 -16.20
C VAL A 28 23.09 -3.67 -17.04
N ASP A 29 22.82 -4.91 -17.44
CA ASP A 29 21.55 -5.29 -18.04
C ASP A 29 20.54 -5.53 -16.90
N ILE A 30 19.39 -4.87 -16.98
CA ILE A 30 18.33 -4.95 -15.98
C ILE A 30 17.09 -5.53 -16.62
N HIS A 31 16.52 -6.51 -15.94
CA HIS A 31 15.32 -7.18 -16.34
C HIS A 31 14.10 -6.42 -15.83
N ALA A 32 13.44 -5.70 -16.73
CA ALA A 32 12.11 -5.19 -16.50
C ALA A 32 11.06 -6.30 -16.65
N SER A 33 9.93 -6.20 -15.93
CA SER A 33 8.89 -7.24 -15.91
C SER A 33 7.58 -6.68 -16.46
N GLY A 34 7.03 -7.31 -17.51
CA GLY A 34 5.64 -7.15 -17.95
C GLY A 34 5.09 -8.51 -18.41
N ASN A 35 3.89 -8.92 -17.95
CA ASN A 35 3.27 -10.21 -18.31
C ASN A 35 4.12 -11.46 -18.00
N GLY A 36 4.97 -11.42 -16.96
CA GLY A 36 5.91 -12.50 -16.64
C GLY A 36 7.04 -12.69 -17.67
N LYS A 37 7.18 -11.76 -18.61
CA LYS A 37 8.30 -11.70 -19.56
C LYS A 37 9.29 -10.64 -19.10
N SER A 38 10.55 -11.03 -19.10
CA SER A 38 11.66 -10.13 -18.88
C SER A 38 11.89 -9.24 -20.09
N ILE A 39 12.15 -7.96 -19.83
CA ILE A 39 12.51 -6.89 -20.77
C ILE A 39 13.93 -6.48 -20.43
N ASP A 40 14.86 -6.50 -21.38
CA ASP A 40 16.24 -6.08 -21.11
C ASP A 40 16.38 -4.55 -21.27
N VAL A 41 16.71 -3.86 -20.19
CA VAL A 41 17.00 -2.42 -20.14
C VAL A 41 18.49 -2.23 -19.84
N LYS A 42 19.17 -1.38 -20.61
CA LYS A 42 20.58 -1.07 -20.39
C LYS A 42 20.75 0.15 -19.50
N ALA A 43 21.43 -0.03 -18.37
CA ALA A 43 21.77 1.04 -17.45
C ALA A 43 23.29 1.15 -17.23
N GLN A 44 23.74 2.36 -16.94
CA GLN A 44 25.09 2.63 -16.44
C GLN A 44 25.02 3.02 -14.97
N ILE A 45 25.83 2.40 -14.12
CA ILE A 45 25.90 2.73 -12.69
C ILE A 45 27.12 3.61 -12.43
N SER A 46 26.88 4.77 -11.80
CA SER A 46 27.90 5.70 -11.33
C SER A 46 27.61 6.10 -9.89
N GLY A 47 28.43 5.63 -8.93
CA GLY A 47 28.13 5.78 -7.51
C GLY A 47 26.87 4.99 -7.16
N THR A 48 25.86 5.67 -6.60
CA THR A 48 24.54 5.11 -6.28
C THR A 48 23.46 5.47 -7.30
N ALA A 49 23.83 6.19 -8.37
CA ALA A 49 22.91 6.56 -9.43
C ALA A 49 23.00 5.60 -10.63
N ALA A 50 21.84 5.17 -11.11
CA ALA A 50 21.68 4.45 -12.35
C ALA A 50 21.22 5.38 -13.47
N ILE A 51 21.79 5.25 -14.66
CA ILE A 51 21.41 6.02 -15.85
C ILE A 51 20.95 5.05 -16.92
N VAL A 52 19.66 5.02 -17.19
CA VAL A 52 19.08 4.20 -18.26
C VAL A 52 19.34 4.88 -19.60
N SER A 53 19.90 4.14 -20.55
CA SER A 53 20.23 4.70 -21.87
C SER A 53 18.99 4.86 -22.75
N GLU A 54 18.18 3.82 -22.79
CA GLU A 54 16.89 3.77 -23.48
C GLU A 54 16.06 2.61 -22.94
N ILE A 55 14.73 2.72 -23.05
CA ILE A 55 13.79 1.62 -22.96
C ILE A 55 13.14 1.51 -24.35
N PRO A 56 13.47 0.48 -25.16
CA PRO A 56 12.96 0.40 -26.53
C PRO A 56 11.44 0.29 -26.57
N ALA A 57 10.79 0.97 -27.51
CA ALA A 57 9.33 0.90 -27.68
C ALA A 57 8.83 -0.55 -27.93
N SER A 58 9.64 -1.37 -28.61
CA SER A 58 9.36 -2.80 -28.81
C SER A 58 9.27 -3.57 -27.49
N GLU A 59 9.99 -3.14 -26.47
CA GLU A 59 9.95 -3.74 -25.14
C GLU A 59 8.76 -3.24 -24.32
N ILE A 60 8.49 -1.93 -24.36
CA ILE A 60 7.30 -1.31 -23.72
C ILE A 60 6.01 -2.00 -24.21
N ASN A 61 5.90 -2.23 -25.53
CA ASN A 61 4.74 -2.87 -26.14
C ASN A 61 4.55 -4.34 -25.72
N LYS A 62 5.56 -5.00 -25.12
CA LYS A 62 5.40 -6.38 -24.59
C LYS A 62 4.58 -6.41 -23.30
N ALA A 63 4.54 -5.33 -22.53
CA ALA A 63 3.80 -5.26 -21.28
C ALA A 63 2.27 -5.28 -21.51
N ASN A 64 1.81 -4.81 -22.67
CA ASN A 64 0.39 -4.65 -22.99
C ASN A 64 -0.30 -3.78 -21.94
N THR A 65 -1.22 -4.33 -21.14
CA THR A 65 -1.95 -3.61 -20.08
C THR A 65 -1.28 -3.69 -18.71
N ASP A 66 -0.19 -4.46 -18.57
CA ASP A 66 0.47 -4.65 -17.28
C ASP A 66 1.39 -3.49 -16.93
N VAL A 67 1.71 -3.35 -15.64
CA VAL A 67 2.74 -2.44 -15.15
C VAL A 67 4.10 -2.81 -15.74
N ILE A 68 4.85 -1.82 -16.21
CA ILE A 68 6.25 -1.97 -16.58
C ILE A 68 7.09 -1.81 -15.32
N SER A 69 7.75 -2.87 -14.86
CA SER A 69 8.63 -2.82 -13.68
C SER A 69 10.09 -2.74 -14.09
N ILE A 70 10.92 -1.89 -13.47
CA ILE A 70 12.38 -1.80 -13.67
C ILE A 70 13.07 -2.04 -12.32
N ASP A 71 13.90 -3.07 -12.21
CA ASP A 71 14.42 -3.55 -10.93
C ASP A 71 15.94 -3.36 -10.75
N PHE A 72 16.33 -2.40 -9.91
CA PHE A 72 17.71 -2.18 -9.47
C PHE A 72 17.97 -2.76 -8.07
N SER A 73 16.95 -3.29 -7.39
CA SER A 73 17.02 -3.68 -5.98
C SER A 73 17.90 -4.92 -5.74
N GLY A 74 18.01 -5.80 -6.75
CA GLY A 74 18.82 -7.01 -6.69
C GLY A 74 20.30 -6.83 -7.07
N LEU A 75 20.76 -5.60 -7.35
CA LEU A 75 22.14 -5.34 -7.72
C LEU A 75 23.07 -5.32 -6.49
N ASP A 76 24.30 -5.84 -6.64
CA ASP A 76 25.33 -5.79 -5.58
C ASP A 76 25.69 -4.35 -5.16
N LYS A 77 25.59 -3.42 -6.11
CA LYS A 77 25.77 -1.98 -5.85
C LYS A 77 24.43 -1.39 -5.41
N LYS A 78 24.45 -0.65 -4.30
CA LYS A 78 23.30 0.15 -3.87
C LYS A 78 22.94 1.17 -4.95
N VAL A 79 21.69 1.16 -5.39
CA VAL A 79 21.11 2.17 -6.28
C VAL A 79 19.98 2.87 -5.53
N ASP A 80 20.13 4.17 -5.28
CA ASP A 80 19.10 5.01 -4.63
C ASP A 80 18.58 6.13 -5.55
N GLU A 81 19.16 6.30 -6.73
CA GLU A 81 18.68 7.19 -7.78
C GLU A 81 18.66 6.46 -9.14
N VAL A 82 17.63 6.69 -9.94
CA VAL A 82 17.61 6.32 -11.36
C VAL A 82 17.26 7.52 -12.24
N LYS A 83 17.95 7.64 -13.37
CA LYS A 83 17.64 8.57 -14.46
C LYS A 83 17.05 7.79 -15.63
N LEU A 84 15.80 8.09 -15.96
CA LEU A 84 15.09 7.54 -17.09
C LEU A 84 14.99 8.57 -18.21
N PRO A 85 15.25 8.21 -19.49
CA PRO A 85 15.05 9.13 -20.60
C PRO A 85 13.59 9.57 -20.69
N VAL A 86 13.34 10.87 -20.84
CA VAL A 86 11.99 11.44 -20.98
C VAL A 86 11.26 10.79 -22.16
N ALA A 87 11.95 10.51 -23.27
CA ALA A 87 11.37 9.84 -24.42
C ALA A 87 10.80 8.45 -24.09
N SER A 88 11.48 7.69 -23.21
CA SER A 88 11.01 6.38 -22.77
C SER A 88 9.80 6.50 -21.86
N VAL A 89 9.80 7.44 -20.90
CA VAL A 89 8.64 7.68 -20.02
C VAL A 89 7.43 8.15 -20.81
N LYS A 90 7.63 9.01 -21.82
CA LYS A 90 6.57 9.41 -22.75
C LYS A 90 6.00 8.24 -23.53
N THR A 91 6.86 7.35 -24.03
CA THR A 91 6.41 6.13 -24.73
C THR A 91 5.59 5.22 -23.80
N ILE A 92 5.94 5.15 -22.51
CA ILE A 92 5.15 4.41 -21.50
C ILE A 92 3.80 5.08 -21.29
N ALA A 93 3.75 6.41 -21.14
CA ALA A 93 2.51 7.17 -20.96
C ALA A 93 1.54 6.99 -22.15
N GLU A 94 2.07 6.91 -23.37
CA GLU A 94 1.29 6.69 -24.60
C GLU A 94 0.92 5.21 -24.85
N SER A 95 1.44 4.29 -24.03
CA SER A 95 1.17 2.85 -24.14
C SER A 95 -0.12 2.44 -23.42
N ALA A 96 -0.52 1.17 -23.58
CA ALA A 96 -1.66 0.61 -22.85
C ALA A 96 -1.31 0.19 -21.40
N SER A 97 -0.06 0.37 -20.95
CA SER A 97 0.42 -0.05 -19.62
C SER A 97 -0.43 0.56 -18.50
N SER A 98 -0.68 -0.22 -17.45
CA SER A 98 -1.35 0.28 -16.25
C SER A 98 -0.46 1.17 -15.36
N GLY A 99 0.84 1.26 -15.63
CA GLY A 99 1.76 2.10 -14.85
C GLY A 99 3.25 1.83 -15.06
N LEU A 100 4.07 2.41 -14.18
CA LEU A 100 5.53 2.24 -14.14
C LEU A 100 5.98 1.96 -12.71
N GLU A 101 6.61 0.82 -12.49
CA GLU A 101 7.25 0.46 -11.22
C GLU A 101 8.77 0.54 -11.34
N ILE A 102 9.42 1.12 -10.34
CA ILE A 102 10.87 1.23 -10.23
C ILE A 102 11.27 0.74 -8.85
N LYS A 103 12.09 -0.31 -8.80
CA LYS A 103 12.64 -0.85 -7.55
C LYS A 103 14.08 -0.40 -7.39
N LEU A 104 14.34 0.38 -6.34
CA LEU A 104 15.65 0.83 -5.92
C LEU A 104 16.08 0.05 -4.67
N SER A 105 17.35 0.12 -4.29
CA SER A 105 17.85 -0.50 -3.06
C SER A 105 17.26 0.12 -1.80
N THR A 106 16.73 1.34 -1.88
CA THR A 106 16.13 2.10 -0.76
C THR A 106 14.61 2.00 -0.70
N GLY A 107 13.96 1.50 -1.76
CA GLY A 107 12.51 1.40 -1.84
C GLY A 107 12.01 1.19 -3.26
N THR A 108 10.73 0.91 -3.40
CA THR A 108 10.04 0.77 -4.68
C THR A 108 9.04 1.90 -4.85
N VAL A 109 8.90 2.42 -6.05
CA VAL A 109 7.85 3.36 -6.43
C VAL A 109 7.09 2.79 -7.61
N ALA A 110 5.77 2.62 -7.47
CA ALA A 110 4.88 2.25 -8.56
C ALA A 110 3.91 3.40 -8.86
N PHE A 111 4.08 4.03 -10.01
CA PHE A 111 3.18 5.06 -10.53
C PHE A 111 2.02 4.41 -11.29
N ASP A 112 0.81 4.90 -11.07
CA ASP A 112 -0.32 4.60 -11.96
C ASP A 112 -0.19 5.32 -13.31
N ALA A 113 -0.98 4.90 -14.30
CA ALA A 113 -0.93 5.45 -15.65
C ALA A 113 -1.12 6.98 -15.70
N ALA A 114 -2.04 7.53 -14.87
CA ALA A 114 -2.31 8.96 -14.81
C ALA A 114 -1.10 9.74 -14.27
N ALA A 115 -0.41 9.21 -13.26
CA ALA A 115 0.83 9.80 -12.76
C ALA A 115 1.94 9.75 -13.81
N VAL A 116 2.08 8.65 -14.56
CA VAL A 116 3.09 8.55 -15.63
C VAL A 116 2.84 9.56 -16.74
N GLU A 117 1.58 9.77 -17.12
CA GLU A 117 1.16 10.81 -18.07
C GLU A 117 1.54 12.22 -17.57
N ALA A 118 1.12 12.58 -16.35
CA ALA A 118 1.42 13.88 -15.75
C ALA A 118 2.94 14.14 -15.62
N ILE A 119 3.72 13.13 -15.23
CA ILE A 119 5.19 13.21 -15.14
C ILE A 119 5.80 13.43 -16.53
N SER A 120 5.32 12.72 -17.56
CA SER A 120 5.78 12.88 -18.94
C SER A 120 5.52 14.30 -19.45
N GLU A 121 4.36 14.88 -19.16
CA GLU A 121 4.01 16.26 -19.56
C GLU A 121 4.82 17.32 -18.82
N ALA A 122 5.10 17.11 -17.53
CA ALA A 122 5.84 18.06 -16.70
C ALA A 122 7.35 18.04 -16.95
N ALA A 123 7.89 16.99 -17.58
CA ALA A 123 9.31 16.83 -17.81
C ALA A 123 9.87 17.85 -18.82
N THR A 124 10.98 18.51 -18.46
CA THR A 124 11.58 19.59 -19.29
C THR A 124 13.02 19.32 -19.70
N GLY A 125 13.65 18.26 -19.16
CA GLY A 125 15.03 17.86 -19.46
C GLY A 125 15.13 16.66 -20.39
N LYS A 126 16.35 16.13 -20.53
CA LYS A 126 16.59 14.87 -21.25
C LYS A 126 16.11 13.65 -20.45
N ASP A 127 16.30 13.71 -19.14
CA ASP A 127 16.02 12.61 -18.22
C ASP A 127 15.06 13.07 -17.11
N ILE A 128 14.35 12.09 -16.54
CA ILE A 128 13.63 12.18 -15.27
C ILE A 128 14.48 11.43 -14.24
N ALA A 129 14.90 12.12 -13.19
CA ALA A 129 15.63 11.54 -12.07
C ALA A 129 14.65 11.24 -10.93
N LEU A 130 14.50 9.96 -10.59
CA LEU A 130 13.80 9.49 -9.40
C LEU A 130 14.82 9.13 -8.32
N ASN A 131 14.64 9.62 -7.10
CA ASN A 131 15.43 9.23 -5.95
C ASN A 131 14.52 8.93 -4.75
N ILE A 132 14.90 7.91 -3.98
CA ILE A 132 14.32 7.60 -2.67
C ILE A 132 15.48 7.50 -1.68
N GLU A 133 15.46 8.33 -0.64
CA GLU A 133 16.52 8.35 0.36
C GLU A 133 15.99 8.45 1.78
N THR A 134 16.81 8.08 2.75
CA THR A 134 16.56 8.36 4.17
C THR A 134 17.21 9.70 4.51
N VAL A 135 16.44 10.59 5.14
CA VAL A 135 16.90 11.92 5.52
C VAL A 135 17.38 11.91 6.98
N ASP A 136 18.58 12.43 7.23
CA ASP A 136 19.03 12.66 8.61
C ASP A 136 18.17 13.76 9.23
N LYS A 137 17.67 13.56 10.45
CA LYS A 137 16.88 14.56 11.19
C LYS A 137 17.56 15.93 11.27
N LYS A 138 18.89 16.01 11.16
CA LYS A 138 19.66 17.25 11.13
C LYS A 138 19.44 18.07 9.86
N GLU A 139 19.07 17.45 8.76
CA GLU A 139 18.83 18.09 7.46
C GLU A 139 17.45 18.75 7.38
N LEU A 140 16.51 18.33 8.25
CA LEU A 140 15.19 18.93 8.38
C LEU A 140 15.27 20.41 8.82
N SER A 141 14.27 21.20 8.42
CA SER A 141 14.08 22.55 8.91
C SER A 141 13.76 22.57 10.42
N SER A 142 13.92 23.72 11.08
CA SER A 142 13.58 23.85 12.52
C SER A 142 12.10 23.55 12.80
N ALA A 143 11.20 23.90 11.88
CA ALA A 143 9.77 23.61 12.00
C ALA A 143 9.50 22.11 11.91
N GLN A 144 10.08 21.45 10.90
CA GLN A 144 9.97 20.00 10.71
C GLN A 144 10.57 19.21 11.88
N LYS A 145 11.73 19.62 12.40
CA LYS A 145 12.38 19.00 13.57
C LYS A 145 11.45 18.97 14.79
N SER A 146 10.81 20.09 15.09
CA SER A 146 9.87 20.20 16.21
C SER A 146 8.73 19.18 16.12
N SER A 147 8.22 18.94 14.91
CA SER A 147 7.12 18.01 14.67
C SER A 147 7.51 16.53 14.79
N VAL A 148 8.76 16.17 14.48
CA VAL A 148 9.23 14.76 14.50
C VAL A 148 9.91 14.36 15.81
N GLU A 149 10.20 15.32 16.71
CA GLU A 149 10.87 15.05 17.98
C GLU A 149 10.05 14.09 18.87
N GLY A 150 8.73 14.27 18.91
CA GLY A 150 7.81 13.42 19.68
C GLY A 150 7.55 12.03 19.08
N LEU A 151 8.03 11.76 17.86
CA LEU A 151 7.81 10.48 17.16
C LEU A 151 8.94 9.47 17.39
N GLY A 152 9.77 9.70 18.40
CA GLY A 152 10.81 8.78 18.84
C GLY A 152 11.77 8.38 17.73
N ASN A 153 11.79 7.07 17.42
CA ASN A 153 12.69 6.46 16.44
C ASN A 153 12.24 6.57 14.98
N ALA A 154 11.33 7.51 14.68
CA ALA A 154 10.82 7.69 13.33
C ALA A 154 11.93 7.83 12.28
N VAL A 155 11.70 7.17 11.15
CA VAL A 155 12.55 7.22 9.95
C VAL A 155 11.93 8.21 8.98
N ILE A 156 12.72 9.15 8.48
CA ILE A 156 12.27 10.10 7.46
C ILE A 156 12.76 9.61 6.11
N VAL A 157 11.84 9.45 5.18
CA VAL A 157 12.09 9.05 3.79
C VAL A 157 11.73 10.22 2.89
N LYS A 158 12.57 10.51 1.90
CA LYS A 158 12.28 11.51 0.90
C LYS A 158 12.25 10.85 -0.47
N ALA A 159 11.13 11.01 -1.17
CA ALA A 159 11.05 10.69 -2.58
C ALA A 159 11.17 12.00 -3.37
N THR A 160 11.94 12.00 -4.46
CA THR A 160 12.04 13.16 -5.35
C THR A 160 11.97 12.73 -6.80
N LEU A 161 11.31 13.57 -7.61
CA LEU A 161 11.35 13.51 -9.07
C LEU A 161 11.84 14.84 -9.59
N THR A 162 12.83 14.83 -10.47
CA THR A 162 13.31 16.04 -11.13
C THR A 162 13.52 15.83 -12.62
N SER A 163 13.30 16.88 -13.41
CA SER A 163 13.65 16.91 -14.82
C SER A 163 14.02 18.34 -15.23
N GLY A 164 15.13 18.49 -15.97
CA GLY A 164 15.60 19.82 -16.41
C GLY A 164 15.93 20.78 -15.25
N GLY A 165 16.29 20.25 -14.08
CA GLY A 165 16.58 21.03 -12.87
C GLY A 165 15.34 21.50 -12.11
N LYS A 166 14.13 21.07 -12.50
CA LYS A 166 12.87 21.37 -11.81
C LYS A 166 12.35 20.12 -11.11
N THR A 167 11.77 20.29 -9.93
CA THR A 167 11.03 19.23 -9.23
C THR A 167 9.68 19.02 -9.90
N ILE A 168 9.31 17.75 -10.10
CA ILE A 168 7.97 17.32 -10.49
C ILE A 168 7.27 16.85 -9.22
N SER A 169 6.35 17.66 -8.72
CA SER A 169 5.66 17.42 -7.45
C SER A 169 4.16 17.21 -7.59
N ASP A 170 3.58 17.24 -8.78
CA ASP A 170 2.15 17.01 -9.00
C ASP A 170 1.97 15.87 -10.00
N PHE A 171 1.06 14.95 -9.70
CA PHE A 171 0.76 13.77 -10.52
C PHE A 171 -0.59 13.90 -11.25
N GLY A 172 -1.20 15.09 -11.29
CA GLY A 172 -2.36 15.37 -12.15
C GLY A 172 -3.61 14.56 -11.81
N GLY A 173 -3.76 14.18 -10.54
CA GLY A 173 -4.82 13.27 -10.06
C GLY A 173 -4.42 11.79 -10.05
N GLY A 174 -3.27 11.44 -10.63
CA GLY A 174 -2.62 10.15 -10.43
C GLY A 174 -1.90 10.03 -9.09
N SER A 175 -1.30 8.88 -8.85
CA SER A 175 -0.63 8.55 -7.60
C SER A 175 0.57 7.62 -7.77
N ALA A 176 1.40 7.57 -6.72
CA ALA A 176 2.53 6.67 -6.61
C ALA A 176 2.43 5.83 -5.33
N ALA A 177 2.44 4.50 -5.46
CA ALA A 177 2.63 3.61 -4.33
C ALA A 177 4.12 3.54 -3.99
N VAL A 178 4.50 4.07 -2.84
CA VAL A 178 5.88 4.07 -2.34
C VAL A 178 6.02 2.98 -1.28
N THR A 179 6.92 2.04 -1.52
CA THR A 179 7.23 0.92 -0.61
C THR A 179 8.64 1.05 -0.09
N VAL A 180 8.82 1.11 1.22
CA VAL A 180 10.12 1.30 1.88
C VAL A 180 10.40 0.12 2.82
N PRO A 181 11.59 -0.49 2.78
CA PRO A 181 12.02 -1.44 3.79
C PRO A 181 12.00 -0.80 5.20
N TYR A 182 11.35 -1.46 6.14
CA TYR A 182 11.18 -0.98 7.51
C TYR A 182 11.14 -2.14 8.51
N ALA A 183 12.22 -2.27 9.28
CA ALA A 183 12.28 -3.23 10.38
C ALA A 183 11.76 -2.56 11.66
N LYS A 184 10.61 -3.03 12.17
CA LYS A 184 10.07 -2.57 13.45
C LYS A 184 11.06 -2.81 14.57
N LYS A 185 11.18 -1.84 15.49
CA LYS A 185 11.93 -1.98 16.74
C LYS A 185 11.09 -2.67 17.80
N ASP A 186 9.79 -2.38 17.85
CA ASP A 186 8.82 -3.09 18.69
C ASP A 186 7.88 -3.95 17.83
N ALA A 187 7.85 -5.26 18.09
CA ALA A 187 7.00 -6.20 17.36
C ALA A 187 5.51 -5.84 17.44
N LYS A 188 5.07 -5.23 18.55
CA LYS A 188 3.69 -4.79 18.80
C LYS A 188 3.38 -3.39 18.26
N ALA A 189 4.38 -2.66 17.79
CA ALA A 189 4.14 -1.34 17.22
C ALA A 189 3.32 -1.42 15.95
N VAL A 190 2.41 -0.46 15.82
CA VAL A 190 1.73 -0.16 14.58
C VAL A 190 2.58 0.88 13.84
N VAL A 191 3.01 0.56 12.62
CA VAL A 191 3.73 1.53 11.79
C VAL A 191 2.72 2.45 11.12
N VAL A 192 2.91 3.75 11.30
CA VAL A 192 2.10 4.81 10.69
C VAL A 192 2.98 5.68 9.81
N VAL A 193 2.39 6.26 8.76
CA VAL A 193 3.09 7.17 7.84
C VAL A 193 2.43 8.54 7.88
N TYR A 194 3.25 9.58 7.89
CA TYR A 194 2.82 10.96 7.71
C TYR A 194 3.53 11.58 6.52
N TYR A 195 2.82 12.35 5.73
CA TYR A 195 3.40 13.40 4.89
C TYR A 195 3.83 14.56 5.79
N LEU A 196 5.08 15.01 5.65
CA LEU A 196 5.66 16.16 6.35
C LEU A 196 5.86 17.30 5.35
N ASP A 197 5.09 18.38 5.48
CA ASP A 197 5.25 19.55 4.61
C ASP A 197 6.37 20.50 5.06
N ASP A 198 6.70 21.49 4.21
CA ASP A 198 7.75 22.48 4.48
C ASP A 198 7.46 23.34 5.73
N SER A 199 6.19 23.47 6.13
CA SER A 199 5.78 24.16 7.35
C SER A 199 5.96 23.32 8.62
N GLY A 200 6.31 22.03 8.47
CA GLY A 200 6.41 21.06 9.53
C GLY A 200 5.09 20.39 9.89
N LYS A 201 4.01 20.59 9.14
CA LYS A 201 2.73 19.95 9.42
C LYS A 201 2.79 18.49 9.00
N LEU A 202 2.40 17.61 9.92
CA LEU A 202 2.23 16.19 9.67
C LEU A 202 0.80 15.91 9.22
N THR A 203 0.64 15.31 8.04
CA THR A 203 -0.64 14.82 7.54
C THR A 203 -0.56 13.30 7.43
N LYS A 204 -1.37 12.61 8.23
CA LYS A 204 -1.36 11.15 8.25
C LYS A 204 -1.80 10.57 6.91
N MET A 205 -1.11 9.54 6.47
CA MET A 205 -1.36 8.83 5.24
C MET A 205 -1.87 7.42 5.50
N ASN A 206 -2.64 6.89 4.55
CA ASN A 206 -2.97 5.47 4.55
C ASN A 206 -1.72 4.68 4.18
N ALA A 207 -1.33 3.77 5.06
CA ALA A 207 -0.16 2.95 4.87
C ALA A 207 -0.43 1.53 5.34
N THR A 208 0.24 0.57 4.69
CA THR A 208 0.19 -0.85 5.01
C THR A 208 1.59 -1.31 5.37
N TYR A 209 1.73 -1.93 6.54
CA TYR A 209 2.93 -2.66 6.89
C TYR A 209 2.80 -4.14 6.51
N ASP A 210 3.77 -4.66 5.77
CA ASP A 210 3.88 -6.09 5.45
C ASP A 210 4.91 -6.74 6.38
N GLU A 211 4.43 -7.69 7.19
CA GLU A 211 5.24 -8.37 8.19
C GLU A 211 6.20 -9.41 7.57
N THR A 212 5.91 -9.90 6.36
CA THR A 212 6.71 -10.90 5.64
C THR A 212 7.90 -10.23 4.97
N THR A 213 7.66 -9.15 4.22
CA THR A 213 8.70 -8.41 3.52
C THR A 213 9.37 -7.35 4.39
N LYS A 214 8.82 -7.08 5.59
CA LYS A 214 9.26 -6.02 6.50
C LYS A 214 9.33 -4.68 5.77
N SER A 215 8.23 -4.30 5.12
CA SER A 215 8.14 -3.05 4.35
C SER A 215 6.86 -2.29 4.66
N VAL A 216 6.90 -0.97 4.48
CA VAL A 216 5.75 -0.08 4.55
C VAL A 216 5.41 0.41 3.16
N THR A 217 4.16 0.26 2.73
CA THR A 217 3.65 0.82 1.48
C THR A 217 2.63 1.92 1.79
N PHE A 218 2.76 3.08 1.16
CA PHE A 218 1.81 4.19 1.24
C PHE A 218 1.56 4.79 -0.15
N ILE A 219 0.37 5.36 -0.35
CA ILE A 219 -0.02 5.98 -1.63
C ILE A 219 0.19 7.49 -1.54
N ALA A 220 1.06 8.01 -2.40
CA ALA A 220 1.44 9.41 -2.44
C ALA A 220 0.92 10.09 -3.74
N PRO A 221 0.05 11.12 -3.64
CA PRO A 221 -0.40 11.88 -4.81
C PRO A 221 0.65 12.91 -5.28
N HIS A 222 1.69 13.12 -4.49
CA HIS A 222 2.84 13.96 -4.78
C HIS A 222 4.03 13.47 -3.98
N PHE A 223 5.24 13.86 -4.37
CA PHE A 223 6.46 13.57 -3.63
C PHE A 223 6.85 14.64 -2.61
N SER A 224 7.35 14.18 -1.47
CA SER A 224 7.84 15.01 -0.37
C SER A 224 8.66 14.16 0.63
N GLU A 225 8.79 14.66 1.85
CA GLU A 225 9.30 13.94 3.02
C GLU A 225 8.14 13.21 3.73
N TYR A 226 8.40 11.96 4.08
CA TYR A 226 7.46 11.06 4.75
C TYR A 226 8.07 10.53 6.02
N VAL A 227 7.30 10.55 7.10
CA VAL A 227 7.73 10.13 8.42
C VAL A 227 7.08 8.79 8.74
N LEU A 228 7.90 7.74 8.82
CA LEU A 228 7.52 6.40 9.24
C LEU A 228 7.76 6.28 10.74
N ALA A 229 6.69 6.18 11.53
CA ALA A 229 6.75 6.15 12.99
C ALA A 229 6.09 4.89 13.56
N GLU A 230 6.58 4.45 14.72
CA GLU A 230 6.02 3.34 15.48
C GLU A 230 5.09 3.86 16.59
N VAL A 231 3.85 3.38 16.61
CA VAL A 231 2.87 3.66 17.65
C VAL A 231 2.63 2.41 18.49
N THR A 232 3.03 2.46 19.75
CA THR A 232 2.83 1.37 20.73
C THR A 232 1.71 1.68 21.72
N ALA A 233 1.36 2.97 21.87
CA ALA A 233 0.37 3.41 22.84
C ALA A 233 -1.03 2.84 22.54
N LEU A 234 -1.66 2.31 23.58
CA LEU A 234 -3.07 1.97 23.59
C LEU A 234 -3.82 3.10 24.32
N PRO A 235 -4.59 3.95 23.60
CA PRO A 235 -5.09 5.19 24.18
C PRO A 235 -6.31 5.01 25.09
N PHE A 236 -6.83 3.78 25.23
CA PHE A 236 -8.09 3.52 25.91
C PHE A 236 -7.89 2.76 27.23
N VAL A 237 -8.41 3.32 28.32
CA VAL A 237 -8.22 2.79 29.68
C VAL A 237 -9.03 1.52 29.95
N ASP A 238 -10.04 1.24 29.13
CA ASP A 238 -10.91 0.06 29.20
C ASP A 238 -10.48 -1.08 28.28
N VAL A 239 -9.27 -0.98 27.70
CA VAL A 239 -8.67 -2.04 26.90
C VAL A 239 -7.41 -2.53 27.61
N ALA A 240 -7.50 -3.70 28.24
CA ALA A 240 -6.35 -4.34 28.85
C ALA A 240 -5.37 -4.82 27.76
N GLU A 241 -4.07 -4.63 27.97
CA GLU A 241 -3.00 -5.12 27.07
C GLU A 241 -3.05 -6.63 26.80
N SER A 242 -3.65 -7.42 27.69
CA SER A 242 -3.83 -8.87 27.55
C SER A 242 -5.12 -9.28 26.84
N ALA A 243 -6.00 -8.33 26.50
CA ALA A 243 -7.25 -8.64 25.81
C ALA A 243 -6.98 -9.11 24.38
N TYR A 244 -7.76 -10.07 23.88
CA TYR A 244 -7.59 -10.62 22.52
C TYR A 244 -7.75 -9.56 21.41
N TYR A 245 -8.44 -8.45 21.70
CA TYR A 245 -8.66 -7.34 20.80
C TYR A 245 -7.68 -6.17 21.01
N ALA A 246 -6.74 -6.24 21.95
CA ALA A 246 -5.85 -5.12 22.28
C ALA A 246 -5.03 -4.65 21.07
N ASP A 247 -4.45 -5.59 20.32
CA ASP A 247 -3.65 -5.28 19.12
C ASP A 247 -4.52 -4.70 18.00
N ALA A 248 -5.71 -5.26 17.79
CA ALA A 248 -6.68 -4.78 16.82
C ALA A 248 -7.15 -3.34 17.16
N VAL A 249 -7.41 -3.05 18.44
CA VAL A 249 -7.78 -1.71 18.90
C VAL A 249 -6.62 -0.74 18.76
N ARG A 250 -5.40 -1.14 19.11
CA ARG A 250 -4.20 -0.31 18.91
C ARG A 250 -4.03 0.04 17.44
N TRP A 251 -4.14 -0.95 16.55
CA TRP A 251 -4.09 -0.73 15.10
C TRP A 251 -5.19 0.21 14.63
N ALA A 252 -6.43 0.02 15.09
CA ALA A 252 -7.56 0.84 14.69
C ALA A 252 -7.39 2.30 15.16
N ALA A 253 -6.92 2.52 16.38
CA ALA A 253 -6.65 3.85 16.91
C ALA A 253 -5.46 4.50 16.19
N ALA A 254 -4.35 3.79 16.08
CA ALA A 254 -3.13 4.24 15.43
C ALA A 254 -3.34 4.54 13.94
N ASN A 255 -4.34 3.93 13.27
CA ASN A 255 -4.73 4.23 11.88
C ASN A 255 -5.94 5.18 11.75
N GLY A 256 -6.53 5.65 12.86
CA GLY A 256 -7.64 6.61 12.83
C GLY A 256 -8.96 6.00 12.33
N ILE A 257 -9.09 4.68 12.47
CA ILE A 257 -10.31 3.92 12.19
C ILE A 257 -11.31 4.14 13.31
N THR A 258 -10.82 4.22 14.56
CA THR A 258 -11.63 4.54 15.74
C THR A 258 -10.96 5.64 16.56
N GLU A 259 -11.79 6.48 17.18
CA GLU A 259 -11.38 7.48 18.17
C GLU A 259 -11.88 7.11 19.57
N GLY A 260 -12.49 5.92 19.71
CA GLY A 260 -13.21 5.52 20.92
C GLY A 260 -14.68 5.90 20.89
N THR A 261 -15.37 5.66 22.00
CA THR A 261 -16.68 6.25 22.31
C THR A 261 -16.54 7.60 23.01
N ASP A 262 -15.38 7.82 23.64
CA ASP A 262 -14.89 9.10 24.13
C ASP A 262 -13.35 9.12 24.06
N THR A 263 -12.72 10.16 24.59
CA THR A 263 -11.27 10.37 24.51
C THR A 263 -10.43 9.30 25.22
N THR A 264 -11.01 8.54 26.16
CA THR A 264 -10.28 7.53 26.94
C THR A 264 -10.93 6.14 26.93
N HIS A 265 -12.12 5.95 26.34
CA HIS A 265 -12.81 4.67 26.30
C HIS A 265 -13.07 4.19 24.88
N PHE A 266 -12.83 2.90 24.64
CA PHE A 266 -13.20 2.23 23.40
C PHE A 266 -14.59 1.58 23.46
N THR A 267 -15.03 1.21 24.68
CA THR A 267 -16.23 0.41 24.98
C THR A 267 -16.21 -0.94 24.25
N PRO A 268 -15.22 -1.82 24.49
CA PRO A 268 -15.04 -3.06 23.73
C PRO A 268 -16.23 -4.03 23.80
N ASN A 269 -17.00 -3.98 24.89
CA ASN A 269 -18.16 -4.83 25.12
C ASN A 269 -19.49 -4.18 24.71
N GLY A 270 -19.47 -2.99 24.11
CA GLY A 270 -20.67 -2.37 23.54
C GLY A 270 -21.04 -3.03 22.22
N VAL A 271 -22.33 -3.15 21.94
CA VAL A 271 -22.83 -3.63 20.64
C VAL A 271 -22.56 -2.58 19.57
N VAL A 272 -22.09 -3.01 18.38
CA VAL A 272 -21.92 -2.09 17.24
C VAL A 272 -23.21 -1.92 16.47
N THR A 273 -23.47 -0.68 16.06
CA THR A 273 -24.56 -0.37 15.13
C THR A 273 -24.12 -0.52 13.68
N ARG A 274 -25.07 -0.62 12.75
CA ARG A 274 -24.82 -0.65 11.30
C ARG A 274 -23.98 0.53 10.81
N ALA A 275 -24.26 1.74 11.31
CA ALA A 275 -23.49 2.94 10.97
C ALA A 275 -22.02 2.83 11.42
N GLN A 276 -21.77 2.29 12.61
CA GLN A 276 -20.41 2.11 13.13
C GLN A 276 -19.62 1.09 12.30
N VAL A 277 -20.26 -0.03 11.92
CA VAL A 277 -19.63 -1.07 11.09
C VAL A 277 -19.15 -0.52 9.76
N VAL A 278 -20.01 0.17 9.00
CA VAL A 278 -19.63 0.74 7.70
C VAL A 278 -18.61 1.87 7.86
N THR A 279 -18.68 2.64 8.95
CA THR A 279 -17.71 3.70 9.23
C THR A 279 -16.32 3.14 9.49
N PHE A 280 -16.21 2.06 10.27
CA PHE A 280 -14.91 1.41 10.49
C PHE A 280 -14.33 0.86 9.19
N LEU A 281 -15.14 0.19 8.38
CA LEU A 281 -14.70 -0.34 7.10
C LEU A 281 -14.27 0.78 6.14
N TRP A 282 -15.07 1.85 6.01
CA TRP A 282 -14.75 3.00 5.17
C TRP A 282 -13.44 3.69 5.60
N ARG A 283 -13.23 3.85 6.90
CA ARG A 283 -11.98 4.42 7.43
C ARG A 283 -10.79 3.51 7.19
N ALA A 284 -10.96 2.19 7.34
CA ALA A 284 -9.90 1.21 7.04
C ALA A 284 -9.58 1.15 5.54
N ALA A 285 -10.57 1.40 4.67
CA ALA A 285 -10.40 1.57 3.23
C ALA A 285 -9.79 2.93 2.85
N GLY A 286 -9.47 3.78 3.83
CA GLY A 286 -8.78 5.05 3.60
C GLY A 286 -9.67 6.26 3.41
N LYS A 287 -10.96 6.18 3.79
CA LYS A 287 -11.96 7.24 3.64
C LYS A 287 -12.17 7.71 2.18
N PRO A 288 -12.34 6.80 1.20
CA PRO A 288 -12.60 7.19 -0.18
C PRO A 288 -13.84 8.07 -0.28
N GLU A 289 -13.75 9.14 -1.08
CA GLU A 289 -14.89 10.03 -1.29
C GLU A 289 -15.91 9.32 -2.21
N PRO A 290 -17.20 9.20 -1.80
CA PRO A 290 -18.21 8.58 -2.64
C PRO A 290 -18.51 9.46 -3.86
N ALA A 291 -18.82 8.85 -5.00
CA ALA A 291 -19.15 9.57 -6.22
C ALA A 291 -20.45 10.38 -6.10
N SER A 292 -21.37 9.92 -5.24
CA SER A 292 -22.61 10.62 -4.90
C SER A 292 -23.08 10.25 -3.51
N MET A 293 -23.83 11.14 -2.86
CA MET A 293 -24.46 10.85 -1.58
C MET A 293 -25.74 10.02 -1.78
N ASN A 294 -26.03 9.11 -0.85
CA ASN A 294 -27.25 8.31 -0.87
C ASN A 294 -28.48 9.14 -0.42
N SER A 295 -29.67 8.61 -0.71
CA SER A 295 -30.96 9.25 -0.43
C SER A 295 -31.79 8.49 0.62
N PHE A 296 -31.17 7.68 1.49
CA PHE A 296 -31.91 7.00 2.55
C PHE A 296 -32.57 8.04 3.47
N SER A 297 -33.86 7.85 3.77
CA SER A 297 -34.63 8.85 4.53
C SER A 297 -34.17 9.00 5.99
N ASP A 298 -33.48 7.99 6.51
CA ASP A 298 -32.96 7.92 7.87
C ASP A 298 -31.45 8.23 7.97
N VAL A 299 -30.83 8.67 6.87
CA VAL A 299 -29.41 9.10 6.85
C VAL A 299 -29.34 10.60 6.60
N GLY A 300 -29.13 11.37 7.67
CA GLY A 300 -28.89 12.81 7.56
C GLY A 300 -27.59 13.11 6.81
N THR A 301 -27.58 14.12 5.94
CA THR A 301 -26.42 14.47 5.10
C THR A 301 -25.18 14.85 5.90
N ASP A 302 -25.37 15.42 7.09
CA ASP A 302 -24.29 15.87 7.99
C ASP A 302 -23.91 14.81 9.03
N ALA A 303 -24.53 13.62 8.99
CA ALA A 303 -24.19 12.54 9.91
C ALA A 303 -22.75 12.07 9.68
N TYR A 304 -22.03 11.74 10.76
CA TYR A 304 -20.62 11.32 10.68
C TYR A 304 -20.40 10.08 9.79
N TYR A 305 -21.44 9.28 9.60
CA TYR A 305 -21.45 8.05 8.80
C TYR A 305 -22.02 8.25 7.38
N ALA A 306 -22.54 9.43 7.01
CA ALA A 306 -23.28 9.62 5.76
C ALA A 306 -22.42 9.25 4.53
N LYS A 307 -21.17 9.72 4.49
CA LYS A 307 -20.21 9.36 3.44
C LYS A 307 -19.86 7.88 3.44
N ALA A 308 -19.68 7.29 4.61
CA ALA A 308 -19.38 5.87 4.75
C ALA A 308 -20.53 5.00 4.24
N VAL A 309 -21.79 5.39 4.50
CA VAL A 309 -22.97 4.71 3.97
C VAL A 309 -23.05 4.87 2.45
N ALA A 310 -22.84 6.07 1.91
CA ALA A 310 -22.87 6.32 0.47
C ALA A 310 -21.82 5.47 -0.26
N TRP A 311 -20.59 5.47 0.26
CA TRP A 311 -19.52 4.63 -0.25
C TRP A 311 -19.86 3.14 -0.12
N ALA A 312 -20.43 2.69 1.01
CA ALA A 312 -20.77 1.29 1.20
C ALA A 312 -21.83 0.79 0.20
N VAL A 313 -22.80 1.63 -0.15
CA VAL A 313 -23.78 1.34 -1.21
C VAL A 313 -23.11 1.29 -2.58
N GLU A 314 -22.29 2.28 -2.90
CA GLU A 314 -21.55 2.35 -4.18
C GLU A 314 -20.67 1.10 -4.41
N GLN A 315 -20.03 0.60 -3.35
CA GLN A 315 -19.21 -0.61 -3.39
C GLN A 315 -20.02 -1.92 -3.28
N GLY A 316 -21.36 -1.86 -3.20
CA GLY A 316 -22.22 -3.05 -3.10
C GLY A 316 -22.07 -3.82 -1.77
N ILE A 317 -21.61 -3.16 -0.71
CA ILE A 317 -21.49 -3.74 0.64
C ILE A 317 -22.88 -3.93 1.26
N THR A 318 -23.80 -3.00 1.01
CA THR A 318 -25.15 -2.99 1.58
C THR A 318 -26.13 -2.27 0.66
N ASP A 319 -27.36 -2.76 0.59
CA ASP A 319 -28.48 -2.13 -0.13
C ASP A 319 -29.46 -1.42 0.83
N GLY A 320 -29.11 -1.32 2.12
CA GLY A 320 -30.00 -0.86 3.19
C GLY A 320 -30.81 -2.00 3.81
N VAL A 321 -31.96 -1.68 4.41
CA VAL A 321 -32.90 -2.65 4.98
C VAL A 321 -34.24 -2.71 4.22
N GLY A 322 -34.36 -1.97 3.12
CA GLY A 322 -35.59 -1.78 2.35
C GLY A 322 -36.35 -0.52 2.74
N GLY A 323 -37.37 -0.15 1.96
CA GLY A 323 -38.23 1.01 2.26
C GLY A 323 -37.52 2.36 2.29
N ASP A 324 -36.44 2.52 1.52
CA ASP A 324 -35.56 3.70 1.52
C ASP A 324 -34.87 3.96 2.87
N GLU A 325 -34.64 2.93 3.68
CA GLU A 325 -33.95 3.03 4.97
C GLU A 325 -32.61 2.25 5.01
N PHE A 326 -31.65 2.81 5.75
CA PHE A 326 -30.38 2.13 6.08
C PHE A 326 -30.40 1.45 7.46
N ALA A 327 -31.20 1.99 8.39
CA ALA A 327 -31.25 1.69 9.82
C ALA A 327 -29.90 1.89 10.55
N PRO A 328 -29.38 3.14 10.62
CA PRO A 328 -28.03 3.41 11.13
C PRO A 328 -27.78 2.98 12.59
N ASP A 329 -28.82 3.08 13.42
CA ASP A 329 -28.75 2.79 14.86
C ASP A 329 -29.12 1.34 15.20
N ALA A 330 -29.50 0.52 14.22
CA ALA A 330 -29.80 -0.89 14.47
C ALA A 330 -28.52 -1.67 14.81
N ASP A 331 -28.62 -2.52 15.82
CA ASP A 331 -27.56 -3.43 16.23
C ASP A 331 -27.19 -4.40 15.10
N CYS A 332 -25.89 -4.63 14.95
CA CYS A 332 -25.35 -5.60 14.00
C CYS A 332 -25.05 -6.93 14.67
N THR A 333 -25.54 -7.99 14.07
CA THR A 333 -25.14 -9.37 14.37
C THR A 333 -23.76 -9.69 13.81
N ARG A 334 -23.11 -10.72 14.35
CA ARG A 334 -21.84 -11.25 13.83
C ARG A 334 -21.94 -11.68 12.37
N ALA A 335 -23.05 -12.30 11.97
CA ALA A 335 -23.30 -12.70 10.58
C ALA A 335 -23.36 -11.51 9.62
N GLN A 336 -24.01 -10.41 10.01
CA GLN A 336 -24.11 -9.21 9.17
C GLN A 336 -22.74 -8.57 8.92
N ILE A 337 -21.90 -8.47 9.95
CA ILE A 337 -20.56 -7.88 9.82
C ILE A 337 -19.68 -8.68 8.87
N VAL A 338 -19.63 -10.00 9.05
CA VAL A 338 -18.84 -10.87 8.15
C VAL A 338 -19.38 -10.81 6.73
N THR A 339 -20.70 -10.68 6.56
CA THR A 339 -21.31 -10.47 5.24
C THR A 339 -20.89 -9.16 4.59
N PHE A 340 -20.76 -8.07 5.36
CA PHE A 340 -20.26 -6.79 4.83
C PHE A 340 -18.81 -6.90 4.35
N LEU A 341 -17.94 -7.53 5.15
CA LEU A 341 -16.55 -7.76 4.75
C LEU A 341 -16.45 -8.65 3.50
N TYR A 342 -17.24 -9.72 3.45
CA TYR A 342 -17.30 -10.63 2.32
C TYR A 342 -17.73 -9.94 1.02
N ARG A 343 -18.73 -9.05 1.09
CA ARG A 343 -19.19 -8.27 -0.05
C ARG A 343 -18.15 -7.26 -0.50
N TYR A 344 -17.50 -6.59 0.46
CA TYR A 344 -16.41 -5.66 0.17
C TYR A 344 -15.25 -6.35 -0.54
N ASP A 345 -14.93 -7.60 -0.17
CA ASP A 345 -13.91 -8.41 -0.86
C ASP A 345 -14.35 -8.91 -2.26
N GLY A 346 -15.50 -8.46 -2.76
CA GLY A 346 -16.02 -8.83 -4.08
C GLY A 346 -16.69 -10.19 -4.11
N LYS A 347 -17.10 -10.72 -2.95
CA LYS A 347 -17.74 -12.05 -2.80
C LYS A 347 -16.89 -13.18 -3.38
N LYS A 348 -15.55 -13.05 -3.34
CA LYS A 348 -14.64 -14.10 -3.81
C LYS A 348 -15.03 -15.41 -3.13
N ALA A 349 -15.30 -16.45 -3.93
CA ALA A 349 -15.71 -17.73 -3.37
C ALA A 349 -14.66 -18.17 -2.33
N GLY A 350 -15.12 -18.45 -1.10
CA GLY A 350 -14.33 -19.31 -0.25
C GLY A 350 -14.14 -20.64 -0.98
N GLY A 351 -12.97 -21.26 -0.85
CA GLY A 351 -12.76 -22.61 -1.32
C GLY A 351 -13.84 -23.55 -0.78
N ALA A 352 -13.86 -24.79 -1.28
CA ALA A 352 -14.70 -25.84 -0.71
C ALA A 352 -14.18 -26.25 0.68
N VAL A 353 -14.19 -25.34 1.65
CA VAL A 353 -13.90 -25.60 3.06
C VAL A 353 -15.10 -26.24 3.70
N ASP A 354 -14.86 -27.33 4.42
CA ASP A 354 -15.87 -27.98 5.24
C ASP A 354 -16.40 -27.00 6.30
N ASN A 355 -17.73 -26.95 6.42
CA ASN A 355 -18.36 -26.13 7.44
C ASN A 355 -18.05 -26.67 8.84
N LYS A 356 -17.13 -26.01 9.55
CA LYS A 356 -16.75 -26.34 10.93
C LYS A 356 -17.75 -25.85 11.99
N PHE A 357 -18.76 -25.09 11.59
CA PHE A 357 -19.73 -24.45 12.48
C PHE A 357 -21.15 -25.02 12.23
N PRO A 358 -21.60 -26.02 13.00
CA PRO A 358 -22.92 -26.62 12.79
C PRO A 358 -24.09 -25.65 12.98
N ASP A 359 -23.90 -24.51 13.66
CA ASP A 359 -24.88 -23.43 13.82
C ASP A 359 -24.98 -22.50 12.60
N VAL A 360 -24.13 -22.69 11.58
CA VAL A 360 -24.17 -22.00 10.29
C VAL A 360 -24.81 -22.94 9.27
N LYS A 361 -26.10 -22.76 8.97
CA LYS A 361 -26.86 -23.69 8.12
C LYS A 361 -26.75 -23.32 6.64
N ALA A 362 -26.65 -24.33 5.78
CA ALA A 362 -26.67 -24.13 4.33
C ALA A 362 -27.99 -23.45 3.90
N GLY A 363 -27.90 -22.48 2.99
CA GLY A 363 -29.03 -21.68 2.52
C GLY A 363 -29.25 -20.37 3.27
N GLU A 364 -28.63 -20.19 4.44
CA GLU A 364 -28.62 -18.90 5.15
C GLU A 364 -27.83 -17.85 4.35
N TYR A 365 -28.28 -16.59 4.37
CA TYR A 365 -27.67 -15.52 3.56
C TYR A 365 -26.18 -15.29 3.89
N TYR A 366 -25.78 -15.61 5.13
CA TYR A 366 -24.42 -15.46 5.64
C TYR A 366 -23.57 -16.73 5.48
N TYR A 367 -24.12 -17.84 5.00
CA TYR A 367 -23.42 -19.14 4.96
C TYR A 367 -22.05 -19.03 4.28
N ASN A 368 -22.01 -18.53 3.04
CA ASN A 368 -20.77 -18.38 2.28
C ASN A 368 -19.82 -17.36 2.91
N ALA A 369 -20.35 -16.28 3.45
CA ALA A 369 -19.54 -15.25 4.09
C ALA A 369 -18.83 -15.80 5.33
N VAL A 370 -19.51 -16.61 6.15
CA VAL A 370 -18.90 -17.22 7.33
C VAL A 370 -17.85 -18.26 6.97
N LEU A 371 -18.08 -19.07 5.94
CA LEU A 371 -17.05 -20.02 5.47
C LEU A 371 -15.82 -19.30 4.92
N TRP A 372 -16.03 -18.28 4.07
CA TRP A 372 -14.94 -17.42 3.57
C TRP A 372 -14.16 -16.78 4.72
N ALA A 373 -14.84 -16.25 5.74
CA ALA A 373 -14.17 -15.64 6.88
C ALA A 373 -13.41 -16.66 7.75
N ALA A 374 -13.89 -17.90 7.83
CA ALA A 374 -13.20 -18.96 8.54
C ALA A 374 -11.93 -19.43 7.80
N GLU A 375 -12.00 -19.52 6.46
CA GLU A 375 -10.88 -19.90 5.59
C GLU A 375 -9.78 -18.84 5.59
N ASN A 376 -10.16 -17.56 5.54
CA ASN A 376 -9.22 -16.44 5.56
C ASN A 376 -8.79 -16.05 6.99
N HIS A 377 -9.07 -16.89 7.99
CA HIS A 377 -8.72 -16.66 9.39
C HIS A 377 -9.25 -15.33 9.99
N ILE A 378 -10.30 -14.75 9.41
CA ILE A 378 -10.98 -13.56 9.92
C ILE A 378 -11.73 -13.91 11.21
N THR A 379 -12.32 -15.12 11.28
CA THR A 379 -13.01 -15.62 12.47
C THR A 379 -12.60 -17.04 12.83
N GLU A 380 -12.48 -17.28 14.13
CA GLU A 380 -12.30 -18.63 14.71
C GLU A 380 -13.60 -19.19 15.29
N GLY A 381 -14.68 -18.40 15.27
CA GLY A 381 -15.93 -18.70 15.98
C GLY A 381 -15.96 -18.13 17.39
N THR A 382 -17.10 -18.28 18.07
CA THR A 382 -17.22 -18.08 19.53
C THR A 382 -16.72 -19.30 20.30
N SER A 383 -16.67 -20.45 19.63
CA SER A 383 -15.96 -21.66 20.05
C SER A 383 -15.43 -22.40 18.83
N ALA A 384 -14.68 -23.49 19.04
CA ALA A 384 -14.19 -24.35 17.96
C ALA A 384 -15.29 -24.90 17.04
N THR A 385 -16.55 -24.93 17.50
CA THR A 385 -17.69 -25.49 16.75
C THR A 385 -18.88 -24.54 16.66
N ALA A 386 -18.77 -23.28 17.08
CA ALA A 386 -19.88 -22.33 16.99
C ALA A 386 -19.40 -21.00 16.43
N PHE A 387 -20.13 -20.45 15.46
CA PHE A 387 -19.91 -19.08 15.00
C PHE A 387 -20.77 -18.07 15.75
N SER A 388 -21.93 -18.49 16.24
CA SER A 388 -23.01 -17.68 16.81
C SER A 388 -23.49 -16.58 15.85
N PRO A 389 -24.13 -16.93 14.71
CA PRO A 389 -24.47 -15.95 13.67
C PRO A 389 -25.46 -14.88 14.12
N ALA A 390 -26.39 -15.22 15.01
CA ALA A 390 -27.45 -14.33 15.49
C ALA A 390 -27.04 -13.46 16.69
N ASP A 391 -25.88 -13.71 17.31
CA ASP A 391 -25.42 -12.92 18.44
C ASP A 391 -25.05 -11.51 17.97
N ASN A 392 -25.41 -10.51 18.79
CA ASN A 392 -24.95 -9.14 18.63
C ASN A 392 -23.42 -9.10 18.65
N CYS A 393 -22.82 -8.37 17.72
CA CYS A 393 -21.39 -8.23 17.66
C CYS A 393 -20.91 -7.07 18.53
N LEU A 394 -19.88 -7.34 19.32
CA LEU A 394 -19.28 -6.34 20.19
C LEU A 394 -18.23 -5.50 19.44
N ARG A 395 -17.98 -4.28 19.89
CA ARG A 395 -16.97 -3.37 19.29
C ARG A 395 -15.58 -3.99 19.20
N GLY A 396 -15.15 -4.72 20.23
CA GLY A 396 -13.89 -5.47 20.22
C GLY A 396 -13.86 -6.57 19.16
N GLN A 397 -14.98 -7.28 18.95
CA GLN A 397 -15.09 -8.32 17.92
C GLN A 397 -15.08 -7.71 16.52
N MET A 398 -15.85 -6.65 16.29
CA MET A 398 -15.90 -5.94 15.01
C MET A 398 -14.50 -5.47 14.56
N VAL A 399 -13.77 -4.80 15.45
CA VAL A 399 -12.40 -4.34 15.15
C VAL A 399 -11.44 -5.51 14.95
N THR A 400 -11.61 -6.62 15.66
CA THR A 400 -10.80 -7.83 15.47
C THR A 400 -11.04 -8.48 14.09
N PHE A 401 -12.30 -8.57 13.64
CA PHE A 401 -12.62 -9.05 12.30
C PHE A 401 -12.01 -8.15 11.23
N LEU A 402 -12.14 -6.84 11.38
CA LEU A 402 -11.57 -5.89 10.43
C LEU A 402 -10.03 -5.96 10.41
N TYR A 403 -9.39 -6.05 11.58
CA TYR A 403 -7.93 -6.19 11.71
C TYR A 403 -7.40 -7.42 10.96
N ARG A 404 -8.02 -8.58 11.19
CA ARG A 404 -7.64 -9.84 10.53
C ARG A 404 -7.93 -9.81 9.03
N TYR A 405 -9.06 -9.23 8.62
CA TYR A 405 -9.38 -9.03 7.20
C TYR A 405 -8.31 -8.20 6.48
N MET A 406 -7.73 -7.19 7.15
CA MET A 406 -6.63 -6.37 6.62
C MET A 406 -5.26 -7.08 6.66
N GLY A 407 -5.23 -8.39 6.96
CA GLY A 407 -4.02 -9.22 7.00
C GLY A 407 -3.06 -8.82 8.12
N LYS A 408 -3.58 -8.43 9.28
CA LYS A 408 -2.79 -7.98 10.44
C LYS A 408 -2.78 -8.99 11.58
#